data_AF-A0AA35X5I0-F1
#
_entry.id   AF-A0AA35X5I0-F1
#
_cell.length_a   1.000
_cell.length_b   1.000
_cell.length_c   1.000
_cell.angle_alpha   90.00
_cell.angle_beta   90.00
_cell.angle_gamma   90.00
#
_symmetry.space_group_name_H-M   'P 1'
#
loop_
_entity.id
_entity.type
_entity.pdbx_description
1 polymer ?
#
loop_
_entity_poly.entity_id
_entity_poly.type
_entity_poly.pdbx_seq_one_letter_code
_entity_poly.pdbx_strand_id
1 'polypeptide(L)'
;MSTLGHPNIVKFLGVAFFPGSRLPALVMERLLTSLHDLLDPETDPPPPPNTPKPFFPLSLKCSILHNVACGLAYLHERTPPVIHRDLSARNVLLNSGMVAKIVDLGVARIVPRMRTAATMTKGPGASVYMPPEASAPAKSNAQKSKYDASIDVFSLGVVAIFTIGEVFPCDPVAATYLDEETGLLVARTELQRRAEYMRHVNEQLRASGQLRGDHPLIRLIQQCLHNGPHKRPSIREVLRLLEEARAGARDSGWEEVQAAQTQPRNQSSERDLQSRVQELQQQLQSRNQENADLQSSVQELQQQLQSRNQENVNLQSSVQELHFRNQAKDRELAEAQQQLRQKEEELQSSEREEQTVRQQLISSQKQETELVQAKDRELREKATFLTRKERELAETQQQLRQKEEQLRSSEALVADFQKTLQQRDSEPTQRTKTQSSLLPTAVPHSTQVNIKPRKLTVQCHRKKTAPCRMARGSSTTDGRFAYFTPRDSNSVYQYECSTEKWEELPSCPYHNSGLVIIDRELTAVGGEDGSRLLTNYTHYDRGNGLRNTLQ
;
A
#
# COMPACT_ATOMS: atom_id res chain seq x y z
N MET A 1 -44.99 6.85 24.58
CA MET A 1 -45.55 7.26 23.27
C MET A 1 -46.83 6.51 22.92
N SER A 2 -46.93 5.20 23.11
CA SER A 2 -48.15 4.40 22.80
C SER A 2 -49.45 4.86 23.48
N THR A 3 -49.37 5.55 24.63
CA THR A 3 -50.53 6.06 25.38
C THR A 3 -50.93 7.49 25.00
N LEU A 4 -50.30 8.08 23.98
CA LEU A 4 -50.56 9.44 23.54
C LEU A 4 -51.43 9.41 22.28
N GLY A 5 -52.61 10.03 22.35
CA GLY A 5 -53.50 10.19 21.21
C GLY A 5 -54.04 11.61 21.19
N HIS A 6 -53.53 12.43 20.28
CA HIS A 6 -53.96 13.82 20.11
C HIS A 6 -53.66 14.27 18.66
N PRO A 7 -54.54 15.07 18.01
CA PRO A 7 -54.32 15.51 16.63
C PRO A 7 -53.00 16.27 16.41
N ASN A 8 -52.48 16.93 17.43
CA ASN A 8 -51.22 17.70 17.38
C ASN A 8 -50.03 17.01 18.06
N ILE A 9 -50.11 15.70 18.33
CA ILE A 9 -48.98 14.87 18.75
C ILE A 9 -48.82 13.77 17.71
N VAL A 10 -47.59 13.47 17.31
CA VAL A 10 -47.33 12.41 16.32
C VAL A 10 -47.87 11.06 16.78
N LYS A 11 -48.57 10.38 15.89
CA LYS A 11 -49.13 9.05 16.14
C LYS A 11 -48.03 8.01 16.06
N PHE A 12 -47.76 7.39 17.21
CA PHE A 12 -46.95 6.19 17.29
C PHE A 12 -47.72 4.99 16.75
N LEU A 13 -47.12 4.24 15.82
CA LEU A 13 -47.72 3.08 15.16
C LEU A 13 -47.16 1.76 15.69
N GLY A 14 -45.88 1.72 16.06
CA GLY A 14 -45.27 0.50 16.59
C GLY A 14 -43.75 0.53 16.63
N VAL A 15 -43.16 -0.64 16.84
CA VAL A 15 -41.71 -0.85 16.82
C VAL A 15 -41.39 -1.91 15.77
N ALA A 16 -40.37 -1.66 14.95
CA ALA A 16 -39.85 -2.63 13.99
C ALA A 16 -38.44 -3.08 14.43
N PHE A 17 -38.18 -4.37 14.29
CA PHE A 17 -36.88 -4.98 14.52
C PHE A 17 -36.31 -5.45 13.18
N PHE A 18 -35.16 -4.90 12.79
CA PHE A 18 -34.51 -5.25 11.54
C PHE A 18 -33.40 -6.28 11.78
N PRO A 19 -33.34 -7.39 11.00
CA PRO A 19 -32.24 -8.34 11.06
C PRO A 19 -30.88 -7.62 10.90
N GLY A 20 -29.94 -7.86 11.81
CA GLY A 20 -28.62 -7.22 11.81
C GLY A 20 -28.52 -5.87 12.54
N SER A 21 -29.63 -5.23 12.89
CA SER A 21 -29.61 -4.03 13.76
C SER A 21 -29.71 -4.43 15.23
N ARG A 22 -28.87 -3.83 16.09
CA ARG A 22 -28.97 -3.96 17.55
C ARG A 22 -29.99 -3.01 18.18
N LEU A 23 -30.54 -2.06 17.41
CA LEU A 23 -31.45 -1.04 17.90
C LEU A 23 -32.84 -1.18 17.25
N PRO A 24 -33.92 -1.13 18.05
CA PRO A 24 -35.28 -1.10 17.52
C PRO A 24 -35.56 0.21 16.78
N ALA A 25 -36.35 0.16 15.71
CA ALA A 25 -36.83 1.34 15.01
C ALA A 25 -38.24 1.70 15.46
N LEU A 26 -38.47 2.99 15.75
CA LEU A 26 -39.78 3.52 16.08
C LEU A 26 -40.54 3.83 14.79
N VAL A 27 -41.73 3.25 14.64
CA VAL A 27 -42.61 3.47 13.49
C VAL A 27 -43.70 4.46 13.90
N MET A 28 -43.82 5.56 13.15
CA MET A 28 -44.77 6.65 13.40
C MET A 28 -45.49 7.02 12.10
N GLU A 29 -46.57 7.79 12.19
CA GLU A 29 -47.21 8.36 11.00
C GLU A 29 -46.22 9.20 10.19
N ARG A 30 -46.33 9.15 8.86
CA ARG A 30 -45.49 9.94 7.96
C ARG A 30 -46.05 11.36 7.86
N LEU A 31 -45.22 12.34 8.17
CA LEU A 31 -45.51 13.78 8.02
C LEU A 31 -44.72 14.33 6.82
N LEU A 32 -45.13 15.49 6.30
CA LEU A 32 -44.63 16.05 5.05
C LEU A 32 -43.25 16.68 5.21
N THR A 33 -43.08 17.56 6.20
CA THR A 33 -41.84 18.31 6.44
C THR A 33 -41.78 18.79 7.89
N SER A 34 -40.62 19.24 8.35
CA SER A 34 -40.49 19.97 9.62
C SER A 34 -40.80 21.45 9.43
N LEU A 35 -41.22 22.12 10.51
CA LEU A 35 -41.42 23.57 10.51
C LEU A 35 -40.10 24.30 10.24
N HIS A 36 -38.97 23.72 10.66
CA HIS A 36 -37.66 24.28 10.35
C HIS A 36 -37.36 24.25 8.85
N ASP A 37 -37.44 23.07 8.23
CA ASP A 37 -37.13 22.92 6.80
C ASP A 37 -38.15 23.67 5.90
N LEU A 38 -39.36 23.91 6.40
CA LEU A 38 -40.34 24.74 5.70
C LEU A 38 -39.95 26.23 5.67
N LEU A 39 -39.43 26.76 6.77
CA LEU A 39 -39.13 28.20 6.93
C LEU A 39 -37.71 28.56 6.50
N ASP A 40 -36.78 27.62 6.67
CA ASP A 40 -35.37 27.76 6.34
C ASP A 40 -34.89 26.47 5.65
N PRO A 41 -35.29 26.24 4.39
CA PRO A 41 -34.88 25.05 3.66
C PRO A 41 -33.37 25.11 3.41
N GLU A 42 -32.63 24.20 4.05
CA GLU A 42 -31.23 23.90 3.73
C GLU A 42 -31.17 23.41 2.27
N THR A 43 -31.02 24.36 1.34
CA THR A 43 -30.89 24.10 -0.09
C THR A 43 -29.42 24.14 -0.43
N ASP A 44 -28.88 23.02 -0.90
CA ASP A 44 -27.55 22.92 -1.48
C ASP A 44 -27.69 22.53 -2.96
N PRO A 45 -27.36 23.42 -3.91
CA PRO A 45 -26.82 24.76 -3.71
C PRO A 45 -27.88 25.74 -3.15
N PRO A 46 -27.45 26.81 -2.46
CA PRO A 46 -28.34 27.86 -1.98
C PRO A 46 -29.12 28.46 -3.16
N PRO A 47 -30.35 28.94 -2.92
CA PRO A 47 -31.19 29.41 -4.00
C PRO A 47 -30.58 30.70 -4.57
N PRO A 48 -30.75 30.98 -5.87
CA PRO A 48 -30.19 32.18 -6.50
C PRO A 48 -30.54 33.45 -5.72
N PRO A 49 -29.63 34.42 -5.61
CA PRO A 49 -29.95 35.71 -4.99
C PRO A 49 -31.20 36.30 -5.65
N ASN A 50 -32.15 36.75 -4.83
CA ASN A 50 -33.49 37.26 -5.20
C ASN A 50 -34.56 36.21 -5.57
N THR A 51 -34.39 34.92 -5.27
CA THR A 51 -35.54 34.00 -5.28
C THR A 51 -36.58 34.47 -4.27
N PRO A 52 -37.84 34.75 -4.69
CA PRO A 52 -38.89 35.13 -3.76
C PRO A 52 -39.16 33.96 -2.81
N LYS A 53 -39.08 34.22 -1.50
CA LYS A 53 -39.52 33.26 -0.49
C LYS A 53 -41.01 32.95 -0.72
N PRO A 54 -41.44 31.68 -0.59
CA PRO A 54 -42.86 31.35 -0.64
C PRO A 54 -43.63 32.20 0.35
N PHE A 55 -44.72 32.84 -0.09
CA PHE A 55 -45.56 33.63 0.80
C PHE A 55 -46.17 32.73 1.88
N PHE A 56 -45.91 33.04 3.15
CA PHE A 56 -46.42 32.28 4.28
C PHE A 56 -47.41 33.13 5.09
N PRO A 57 -48.73 32.92 4.90
CA PRO A 57 -49.76 33.76 5.52
C PRO A 57 -49.67 33.78 7.05
N LEU A 58 -49.92 34.94 7.65
CA LEU A 58 -49.91 35.10 9.11
C LEU A 58 -50.98 34.25 9.80
N SER A 59 -52.13 34.07 9.15
CA SER A 59 -53.20 33.16 9.62
C SER A 59 -52.72 31.72 9.75
N LEU A 60 -51.97 31.23 8.77
CA LEU A 60 -51.39 29.89 8.77
C LEU A 60 -50.30 29.76 9.85
N LYS A 61 -49.40 30.75 9.96
CA LYS A 61 -48.41 30.83 11.04
C LYS A 61 -49.08 30.74 12.42
N CYS A 62 -50.15 31.49 12.65
CA CYS A 62 -50.92 31.44 13.89
C CYS A 62 -51.58 30.06 14.10
N SER A 63 -52.11 29.44 13.05
CA SER A 63 -52.70 28.10 13.13
C SER A 63 -51.67 27.04 13.53
N ILE A 64 -50.46 27.11 12.99
CA ILE A 64 -49.36 26.20 13.35
C ILE A 64 -48.97 26.38 14.82
N LEU A 65 -48.77 27.61 15.27
CA LEU A 65 -48.45 27.89 16.68
C LEU A 65 -49.57 27.44 17.62
N HIS A 66 -50.83 27.64 17.22
CA HIS A 66 -51.99 27.16 17.95
C HIS A 66 -52.00 25.63 18.04
N ASN A 67 -51.74 24.92 16.93
CA ASN A 67 -51.61 23.46 16.93
C ASN A 67 -50.52 22.96 17.89
N VAL A 68 -49.34 23.60 17.89
CA VAL A 68 -48.26 23.26 18.83
C VAL A 68 -48.71 23.51 20.28
N ALA A 69 -49.36 24.65 20.55
CA ALA A 69 -49.87 24.96 21.88
C ALA A 69 -50.94 23.94 22.34
N CYS A 70 -51.81 23.46 21.46
CA CYS A 70 -52.77 22.40 21.78
C CYS A 70 -52.06 21.09 22.14
N GLY A 71 -51.02 20.72 21.38
CA GLY A 71 -50.19 19.55 21.68
C GLY A 71 -49.53 19.65 23.05
N LEU A 72 -48.93 20.79 23.38
CA LEU A 72 -48.33 21.05 24.69
C LEU A 72 -49.36 21.04 25.81
N ALA A 73 -50.53 21.66 25.62
CA ALA A 73 -51.60 21.65 26.60
C ALA A 73 -52.02 20.21 26.91
N TYR A 74 -52.23 19.39 25.89
CA TYR A 74 -52.50 17.97 26.06
C TYR A 74 -51.40 17.26 26.86
N LEU A 75 -50.11 17.53 26.62
CA LEU A 75 -49.03 16.91 27.39
C LEU A 75 -48.98 17.38 28.85
N HIS A 76 -49.14 18.68 29.09
CA HIS A 76 -49.05 19.32 30.41
C HIS A 76 -50.24 18.98 31.31
N GLU A 77 -51.43 18.77 30.74
CA GLU A 77 -52.65 18.47 31.48
C GLU A 77 -52.82 16.98 31.82
N ARG A 78 -51.93 16.11 31.32
CA ARG A 78 -51.93 14.70 31.71
C ARG A 78 -51.66 14.54 33.19
N THR A 79 -52.13 13.43 33.73
CA THR A 79 -51.82 13.00 35.09
C THR A 79 -51.08 11.67 35.05
N PRO A 80 -49.79 11.62 35.40
CA PRO A 80 -48.88 12.75 35.66
C PRO A 80 -48.57 13.61 34.41
N PRO A 81 -48.23 14.91 34.58
CA PRO A 81 -47.85 15.79 33.47
C PRO A 81 -46.64 15.27 32.70
N VAL A 82 -46.64 15.48 31.39
CA VAL A 82 -45.52 15.18 30.50
C VAL A 82 -44.92 16.51 30.04
N ILE A 83 -43.64 16.73 30.32
CA ILE A 83 -42.90 17.92 29.85
C ILE A 83 -42.03 17.49 28.66
N HIS A 84 -42.13 18.21 27.54
CA HIS A 84 -41.46 17.87 26.28
C HIS A 84 -39.94 18.02 26.37
N ARG A 85 -39.47 19.17 26.87
CA ARG A 85 -38.07 19.56 27.11
C ARG A 85 -37.21 19.81 25.87
N ASP A 86 -37.54 19.25 24.72
CA ASP A 86 -36.79 19.49 23.49
C ASP A 86 -37.68 20.07 22.38
N LEU A 87 -38.55 21.00 22.75
CA LEU A 87 -39.44 21.62 21.76
C LEU A 87 -38.61 22.56 20.88
N SER A 88 -38.60 22.29 19.59
CA SER A 88 -37.88 23.08 18.58
C SER A 88 -38.66 23.06 17.27
N ALA A 89 -38.31 23.92 16.32
CA ALA A 89 -38.96 23.90 15.00
C ALA A 89 -38.67 22.61 14.21
N ARG A 90 -37.56 21.91 14.49
CA ARG A 90 -37.26 20.59 13.91
C ARG A 90 -38.18 19.50 14.48
N ASN A 91 -38.59 19.65 15.75
CA ASN A 91 -39.51 18.76 16.44
C ASN A 91 -41.00 19.12 16.29
N VAL A 92 -41.32 20.04 15.37
CA VAL A 92 -42.69 20.34 14.94
C VAL A 92 -42.80 19.94 13.47
N LEU A 93 -43.52 18.86 13.19
CA LEU A 93 -43.74 18.37 11.83
C LEU A 93 -45.13 18.74 11.33
N LEU A 94 -45.26 18.92 10.02
CA LEU A 94 -46.50 19.33 9.36
C LEU A 94 -47.01 18.21 8.45
N ASN A 95 -48.32 17.98 8.42
CA ASN A 95 -48.93 17.09 7.42
C ASN A 95 -49.30 17.87 6.14
N SER A 96 -49.89 17.18 5.16
CA SER A 96 -50.32 17.79 3.89
C SER A 96 -51.39 18.88 4.03
N GLY A 97 -52.12 18.92 5.15
CA GLY A 97 -53.10 19.96 5.49
C GLY A 97 -52.51 21.11 6.31
N MET A 98 -51.17 21.17 6.43
CA MET A 98 -50.44 22.13 7.26
C MET A 98 -50.82 22.10 8.74
N VAL A 99 -51.33 20.96 9.22
CA VAL A 99 -51.59 20.74 10.65
C VAL A 99 -50.29 20.34 11.33
N ALA A 100 -49.92 21.10 12.36
CA ALA A 100 -48.69 20.87 13.10
C ALA A 100 -48.85 19.77 14.15
N LYS A 101 -47.84 18.91 14.25
CA LYS A 101 -47.72 17.85 15.24
C LYS A 101 -46.35 17.86 15.90
N ILE A 102 -46.34 17.74 17.22
CA ILE A 102 -45.10 17.63 18.00
C ILE A 102 -44.56 16.19 17.89
N VAL A 103 -43.26 16.08 17.60
CA VAL A 103 -42.49 14.81 17.55
C VAL A 103 -41.38 14.79 18.59
N ASP A 104 -40.63 13.69 18.63
CA ASP A 104 -39.44 13.48 19.48
C ASP A 104 -39.65 13.71 20.99
N LEU A 105 -40.42 12.79 21.58
CA LEU A 105 -40.59 12.69 23.01
C LEU A 105 -39.45 11.90 23.69
N GLY A 106 -38.29 11.74 23.03
CA GLY A 106 -37.17 10.91 23.51
C GLY A 106 -36.56 11.39 24.83
N VAL A 107 -36.63 12.69 25.10
CA VAL A 107 -36.22 13.30 26.38
C VAL A 107 -37.40 13.77 27.25
N ALA A 108 -38.63 13.50 26.80
CA ALA A 108 -39.83 13.88 27.54
C ALA A 108 -39.89 13.12 28.85
N ARG A 109 -40.20 13.82 29.94
CA ARG A 109 -40.29 13.20 31.27
C ARG A 109 -41.71 13.25 31.79
N ILE A 110 -42.18 12.07 32.20
CA ILE A 110 -43.30 11.93 33.12
C ILE A 110 -42.83 12.45 34.47
N VAL A 111 -43.60 13.29 35.15
CA VAL A 111 -43.23 13.84 36.47
C VAL A 111 -43.86 13.01 37.60
N PRO A 112 -43.21 11.94 38.11
CA PRO A 112 -43.40 11.50 39.49
C PRO A 112 -42.25 12.10 40.33
N ARG A 113 -42.57 12.62 41.52
CA ARG A 113 -41.65 13.15 42.55
C ARG A 113 -40.13 13.01 42.24
N MET A 114 -39.52 14.13 41.84
CA MET A 114 -38.07 14.43 41.82
C MET A 114 -37.15 13.46 41.05
N ARG A 115 -36.43 13.97 40.03
CA ARG A 115 -34.96 13.85 39.89
C ARG A 115 -34.41 14.62 38.65
N THR A 116 -33.31 15.32 38.89
CA THR A 116 -32.20 15.84 38.03
C THR A 116 -32.43 16.46 36.63
N ALA A 117 -31.73 17.60 36.45
CA ALA A 117 -31.53 18.43 35.26
C ALA A 117 -30.71 17.81 34.10
N ALA A 118 -30.06 16.68 34.34
CA ALA A 118 -28.87 16.27 33.59
C ALA A 118 -29.11 15.56 32.25
N THR A 119 -30.32 15.61 31.65
CA THR A 119 -30.65 14.84 30.43
C THR A 119 -31.21 15.68 29.28
N MET A 120 -30.88 16.97 29.18
CA MET A 120 -31.20 17.72 27.96
C MET A 120 -30.15 17.45 26.89
N THR A 121 -30.59 17.16 25.66
CA THR A 121 -29.72 16.88 24.52
C THR A 121 -28.92 18.13 24.16
N LYS A 122 -27.59 18.02 24.13
CA LYS A 122 -26.69 19.11 23.70
C LYS A 122 -26.30 18.87 22.23
N GLY A 123 -27.19 19.22 21.30
CA GLY A 123 -26.88 19.33 19.88
C GLY A 123 -26.67 20.79 19.44
N PRO A 124 -26.00 21.05 18.30
CA PRO A 124 -25.93 22.40 17.72
C PRO A 124 -27.33 22.98 17.51
N GLY A 125 -27.58 24.23 17.89
CA GLY A 125 -28.87 24.91 17.74
C GLY A 125 -29.95 24.59 18.79
N ALA A 126 -29.85 23.49 19.55
CA ALA A 126 -30.78 23.18 20.65
C ALA A 126 -30.66 24.16 21.83
N SER A 127 -29.47 24.74 22.02
CA SER A 127 -29.18 25.77 23.04
C SER A 127 -30.04 27.04 22.87
N VAL A 128 -30.44 27.38 21.64
CA VAL A 128 -31.25 28.56 21.31
C VAL A 128 -32.66 28.47 21.92
N TYR A 129 -33.21 27.27 22.00
CA TYR A 129 -34.55 27.00 22.53
C TYR A 129 -34.57 26.86 24.06
N MET A 130 -33.40 26.89 24.71
CA MET A 130 -33.24 26.59 26.12
C MET A 130 -33.43 27.85 26.98
N PRO A 131 -34.30 27.80 28.02
CA PRO A 131 -34.46 28.92 28.91
C PRO A 131 -33.23 29.14 29.81
N PRO A 132 -32.99 30.36 30.31
CA PRO A 132 -31.78 30.69 31.07
C PRO A 132 -31.58 29.84 32.32
N GLU A 133 -32.66 29.43 33.00
CA GLU A 133 -32.59 28.56 34.17
C GLU A 133 -32.23 27.10 33.87
N ALA A 134 -32.34 26.67 32.61
CA ALA A 134 -31.89 25.34 32.17
C ALA A 134 -30.38 25.32 31.84
N SER A 135 -29.79 26.48 31.51
CA SER A 135 -28.36 26.63 31.18
C SER A 135 -27.48 27.05 32.38
N ALA A 136 -28.07 27.56 33.47
CA ALA A 136 -27.31 28.04 34.62
C ALA A 136 -26.64 26.89 35.41
N PRO A 137 -25.35 27.01 35.82
CA PRO A 137 -24.72 26.04 36.70
C PRO A 137 -25.50 25.97 38.02
N ALA A 138 -25.75 24.75 38.50
CA ALA A 138 -26.53 24.51 39.71
C ALA A 138 -25.92 25.25 40.91
N LYS A 139 -26.41 26.45 41.19
CA LYS A 139 -26.01 27.23 42.36
C LYS A 139 -26.63 26.59 43.59
N SER A 140 -25.80 25.85 44.32
CA SER A 140 -25.95 25.35 45.69
C SER A 140 -27.26 24.60 46.04
N ASN A 141 -27.17 23.69 47.00
CA ASN A 141 -28.21 22.72 47.37
C ASN A 141 -29.52 23.29 47.98
N ALA A 142 -29.88 24.55 47.73
CA ALA A 142 -31.01 25.22 48.39
C ALA A 142 -32.15 25.72 47.49
N GLN A 143 -32.02 25.73 46.15
CA GLN A 143 -33.15 26.04 45.26
C GLN A 143 -33.19 25.01 44.13
N LYS A 144 -33.70 23.80 44.43
CA LYS A 144 -34.00 22.79 43.41
C LYS A 144 -35.03 23.37 42.45
N SER A 145 -34.58 23.90 41.32
CA SER A 145 -35.41 24.37 40.21
C SER A 145 -36.37 23.25 39.84
N LYS A 146 -37.64 23.39 40.25
CA LYS A 146 -38.71 22.53 39.75
C LYS A 146 -38.83 22.86 38.27
N TYR A 147 -38.29 22.00 37.42
CA TYR A 147 -38.50 22.07 35.97
C TYR A 147 -40.01 21.87 35.72
N ASP A 148 -40.71 22.98 35.51
CA ASP A 148 -42.14 23.04 35.29
C ASP A 148 -42.45 23.12 33.79
N ALA A 149 -43.73 23.00 33.45
CA ALA A 149 -44.26 23.19 32.10
C ALA A 149 -43.80 24.50 31.42
N SER A 150 -43.30 25.48 32.19
CA SER A 150 -42.86 26.79 31.70
C SER A 150 -41.60 26.73 30.81
N ILE A 151 -40.85 25.63 30.84
CA ILE A 151 -39.70 25.41 29.92
C ILE A 151 -40.21 25.27 28.49
N ASP A 152 -41.21 24.41 28.29
CA ASP A 152 -41.82 24.21 26.98
C ASP A 152 -42.50 25.50 26.49
N VAL A 153 -43.03 26.33 27.41
CA VAL A 153 -43.57 27.66 27.09
C VAL A 153 -42.47 28.60 26.59
N PHE A 154 -41.29 28.59 27.19
CA PHE A 154 -40.15 29.37 26.69
C PHE A 154 -39.73 28.91 25.30
N SER A 155 -39.56 27.61 25.11
CA SER A 155 -39.21 27.03 23.81
C SER A 155 -40.27 27.32 22.74
N LEU A 156 -41.56 27.32 23.10
CA LEU A 156 -42.65 27.76 22.22
C LEU A 156 -42.52 29.23 21.84
N GLY A 157 -42.08 30.11 22.76
CA GLY A 157 -41.78 31.50 22.45
C GLY A 157 -40.69 31.66 21.39
N VAL A 158 -39.66 30.83 21.44
CA VAL A 158 -38.59 30.80 20.43
C VAL A 158 -39.11 30.24 19.09
N VAL A 159 -39.94 29.19 19.12
CA VAL A 159 -40.62 28.67 17.92
C VAL A 159 -41.53 29.74 17.30
N ALA A 160 -42.25 30.52 18.12
CA ALA A 160 -43.10 31.62 17.67
C ALA A 160 -42.29 32.75 17.00
N ILE A 161 -41.13 33.11 17.56
CA ILE A 161 -40.21 34.05 16.89
C ILE A 161 -39.86 33.56 15.49
N PHE A 162 -39.39 32.32 15.37
CA PHE A 162 -38.93 31.81 14.08
C PHE A 162 -40.10 31.68 13.08
N THR A 163 -41.26 31.25 13.55
CA THR A 163 -42.47 31.08 12.72
C THR A 163 -43.01 32.41 12.20
N ILE A 164 -43.05 33.44 13.05
CA ILE A 164 -43.57 34.75 12.67
C ILE A 164 -42.53 35.56 11.90
N GLY A 165 -41.30 35.60 12.40
CA GLY A 165 -40.19 36.38 11.86
C GLY A 165 -39.52 35.77 10.63
N GLU A 166 -39.69 34.46 10.37
CA GLU A 166 -39.06 33.70 9.27
C GLU A 166 -37.53 33.79 9.24
N VAL A 167 -36.93 34.06 10.40
CA VAL A 167 -35.49 34.15 10.60
C VAL A 167 -35.12 33.30 11.81
N PHE A 168 -34.22 32.34 11.61
CA PHE A 168 -33.77 31.48 12.68
C PHE A 168 -32.99 32.30 13.71
N PRO A 169 -33.29 32.18 15.02
CA PRO A 169 -32.57 32.95 16.02
C PRO A 169 -31.11 32.48 16.15
N CYS A 170 -30.15 33.41 16.03
CA CYS A 170 -28.71 33.11 16.11
C CYS A 170 -28.28 32.39 17.42
N ASP A 171 -27.33 31.45 17.32
CA ASP A 171 -26.83 30.70 18.49
C ASP A 171 -26.23 31.62 19.58
N PRO A 172 -26.58 31.41 20.87
CA PRO A 172 -25.96 32.07 22.02
C PRO A 172 -24.44 32.14 22.03
N VAL A 173 -23.78 31.15 21.43
CA VAL A 173 -22.33 30.95 21.52
C VAL A 173 -21.59 31.61 20.33
N ALA A 174 -22.29 32.01 19.27
CA ALA A 174 -21.68 32.46 18.01
C ALA A 174 -21.94 33.94 17.64
N ALA A 175 -22.80 34.65 18.37
CA ALA A 175 -23.18 36.02 18.00
C ALA A 175 -22.20 37.06 18.56
N THR A 176 -21.03 37.21 17.97
CA THR A 176 -20.16 38.38 18.18
C THR A 176 -20.46 39.46 17.14
N TYR A 177 -20.45 40.74 17.53
CA TYR A 177 -20.49 41.86 16.60
C TYR A 177 -19.20 42.67 16.70
N LEU A 178 -18.82 43.34 15.62
CA LEU A 178 -17.72 44.29 15.65
C LEU A 178 -18.25 45.60 16.24
N ASP A 179 -17.72 45.99 17.38
CA ASP A 179 -18.00 47.28 17.98
C ASP A 179 -17.23 48.36 17.20
N GLU A 180 -17.94 49.26 16.51
CA GLU A 180 -17.33 50.22 15.57
C GLU A 180 -16.45 51.27 16.28
N GLU A 181 -16.71 51.55 17.57
CA GLU A 181 -15.90 52.50 18.35
C GLU A 181 -14.61 51.87 18.88
N THR A 182 -14.66 50.61 19.30
CA THR A 182 -13.53 49.91 19.92
C THR A 182 -12.77 48.98 18.98
N GLY A 183 -13.36 48.64 17.83
CA GLY A 183 -12.82 47.68 16.86
C GLY A 183 -12.77 46.23 17.37
N LEU A 184 -13.41 45.92 18.51
CA LEU A 184 -13.37 44.61 19.15
C LEU A 184 -14.60 43.77 18.80
N LEU A 185 -14.40 42.46 18.71
CA LEU A 185 -15.49 41.48 18.65
C LEU A 185 -16.12 41.33 20.04
N VAL A 186 -17.33 41.84 20.20
CA VAL A 186 -18.10 41.80 21.45
C VAL A 186 -19.19 40.76 21.34
N ALA A 187 -19.31 39.88 22.33
CA ALA A 187 -20.40 38.91 22.41
C ALA A 187 -21.74 39.62 22.65
N ARG A 188 -22.76 39.29 21.85
CA ARG A 188 -24.12 39.82 22.06
C ARG A 188 -24.71 39.28 23.35
N THR A 189 -25.23 40.18 24.17
CA THR A 189 -26.04 39.82 25.33
C THR A 189 -27.36 39.16 24.88
N GLU A 190 -27.95 38.34 25.75
CA GLU A 190 -29.28 37.74 25.52
C GLU A 190 -30.36 38.82 25.24
N LEU A 191 -30.24 39.99 25.88
CA LEU A 191 -31.15 41.12 25.66
C LEU A 191 -31.04 41.65 24.22
N GLN A 192 -29.81 41.84 23.72
CA GLN A 192 -29.57 42.30 22.35
C GLN A 192 -30.06 41.27 21.32
N ARG A 193 -29.86 39.96 21.57
CA ARG A 193 -30.37 38.89 20.71
C ARG A 193 -31.90 38.90 20.62
N ARG A 194 -32.59 38.98 21.76
CA ARG A 194 -34.06 39.08 21.80
C ARG A 194 -34.59 40.32 21.07
N ALA A 195 -33.93 41.46 21.21
CA ALA A 195 -34.33 42.68 20.51
C ALA A 195 -34.24 42.53 18.98
N GLU A 196 -33.21 41.87 18.48
CA GLU A 196 -33.05 41.57 17.06
C GLU A 196 -34.11 40.61 16.52
N TYR A 197 -34.40 39.54 17.26
CA TYR A 197 -35.46 38.60 16.85
C TYR A 197 -36.84 39.27 16.83
N MET A 198 -37.15 40.09 17.84
CA MET A 198 -38.40 40.84 17.89
C MET A 198 -38.51 41.88 16.78
N ARG A 199 -37.39 42.40 16.25
CA ARG A 199 -37.38 43.31 15.10
C ARG A 199 -37.97 42.63 13.87
N HIS A 200 -37.53 41.43 13.55
CA HIS A 200 -38.02 40.65 12.40
C HIS A 200 -39.50 40.28 12.55
N VAL A 201 -39.92 39.90 13.76
CA VAL A 201 -41.34 39.69 14.07
C VAL A 201 -42.16 40.95 13.78
N ASN A 202 -41.70 42.12 14.25
CA ASN A 202 -42.37 43.39 14.00
C ASN A 202 -42.44 43.74 12.51
N GLU A 203 -41.38 43.48 11.75
CA GLU A 203 -41.33 43.71 10.31
C GLU A 203 -42.34 42.83 9.56
N GLN A 204 -42.42 41.55 9.88
CA GLN A 204 -43.40 40.62 9.29
C GLN A 204 -44.84 41.02 9.62
N LEU A 205 -45.10 41.43 10.87
CA LEU A 205 -46.41 41.96 11.26
C LEU A 205 -46.76 43.27 10.54
N ARG A 206 -45.79 44.15 10.28
CA ARG A 206 -46.01 45.36 9.46
C ARG A 206 -46.30 45.00 8.01
N ALA A 207 -45.52 44.10 7.43
CA ALA A 207 -45.68 43.67 6.04
C ALA A 207 -47.06 43.03 5.79
N SER A 208 -47.57 42.28 6.76
CA SER A 208 -48.93 41.72 6.72
C SER A 208 -50.06 42.74 6.97
N GLY A 209 -49.74 44.00 7.28
CA GLY A 209 -50.72 45.05 7.62
C GLY A 209 -51.39 44.88 9.00
N GLN A 210 -50.93 43.95 9.82
CA GLN A 210 -51.55 43.61 11.11
C GLN A 210 -50.87 44.29 12.31
N LEU A 211 -49.67 44.87 12.16
CA LEU A 211 -49.03 45.56 13.28
C LEU A 211 -49.85 46.79 13.71
N ARG A 212 -50.55 46.68 14.84
CA ARG A 212 -51.25 47.77 15.53
C ARG A 212 -50.89 47.76 17.00
N GLY A 213 -50.15 48.76 17.46
CA GLY A 213 -49.84 48.96 18.89
C GLY A 213 -49.42 47.67 19.61
N ASP A 214 -50.13 47.32 20.69
CA ASP A 214 -49.93 46.12 21.51
C ASP A 214 -50.56 44.87 20.86
N HIS A 215 -49.90 44.34 19.82
CA HIS A 215 -50.34 43.16 19.08
C HIS A 215 -50.28 41.89 19.95
N PRO A 216 -51.33 41.03 19.97
CA PRO A 216 -51.37 39.83 20.82
C PRO A 216 -50.18 38.89 20.66
N LEU A 217 -49.67 38.69 19.42
CA LEU A 217 -48.47 37.88 19.18
C LEU A 217 -47.19 38.47 19.79
N ILE A 218 -47.04 39.79 19.77
CA ILE A 218 -45.87 40.45 20.38
C ILE A 218 -45.89 40.22 21.88
N ARG A 219 -47.04 40.47 22.50
CA ARG A 219 -47.27 40.27 23.93
C ARG A 219 -47.03 38.81 24.33
N LEU A 220 -47.58 37.87 23.57
CA LEU A 220 -47.38 36.44 23.76
C LEU A 220 -45.90 36.07 23.76
N ILE A 221 -45.16 36.45 22.71
CA ILE A 221 -43.75 36.10 22.56
C ILE A 221 -42.93 36.69 23.73
N GLN A 222 -43.16 37.95 24.08
CA GLN A 222 -42.47 38.60 25.19
C GLN A 222 -42.74 37.91 26.54
N GLN A 223 -43.98 37.50 26.79
CA GLN A 223 -44.37 36.80 28.01
C GLN A 223 -43.78 35.38 28.07
N CYS A 224 -43.80 34.62 26.96
CA CYS A 224 -43.19 33.30 26.87
C CYS A 224 -41.68 33.34 27.12
N LEU A 225 -40.99 34.38 26.64
CA LEU A 225 -39.54 34.54 26.75
C LEU A 225 -39.07 35.22 28.04
N HIS A 226 -39.92 35.31 29.06
CA HIS A 226 -39.54 35.91 30.33
C HIS A 226 -38.46 35.06 31.06
N ASN A 227 -37.42 35.70 31.62
CA ASN A 227 -36.32 34.99 32.30
C ASN A 227 -36.76 34.26 33.59
N GLY A 228 -37.71 34.82 34.32
CA GLY A 228 -38.36 34.16 35.45
C GLY A 228 -39.42 33.16 34.98
N PRO A 229 -39.32 31.85 35.27
CA PRO A 229 -40.26 30.82 34.78
C PRO A 229 -41.70 31.05 35.25
N HIS A 230 -41.87 31.48 36.50
CA HIS A 230 -43.18 31.78 37.11
C HIS A 230 -43.89 33.02 36.53
N LYS A 231 -43.20 33.83 35.72
CA LYS A 231 -43.78 34.99 35.02
C LYS A 231 -44.18 34.65 33.58
N ARG A 232 -43.86 33.44 33.11
CA ARG A 232 -44.33 32.95 31.82
C ARG A 232 -45.81 32.56 31.94
N PRO A 233 -46.59 32.73 30.89
CA PRO A 233 -48.00 32.39 30.91
C PRO A 233 -48.17 30.87 31.01
N SER A 234 -49.28 30.43 31.58
CA SER A 234 -49.72 29.04 31.47
C SER A 234 -50.03 28.69 30.01
N ILE A 235 -49.94 27.40 29.66
CA ILE A 235 -50.25 26.97 28.29
C ILE A 235 -51.70 27.28 27.86
N ARG A 236 -52.62 27.38 28.84
CA ARG A 236 -54.01 27.83 28.60
C ARG A 236 -54.09 29.31 28.22
N GLU A 237 -53.32 30.16 28.90
CA GLU A 237 -53.25 31.59 28.55
C GLU A 237 -52.58 31.79 27.19
N VAL A 238 -51.57 30.99 26.86
CA VAL A 238 -50.95 30.96 25.53
C VAL A 238 -51.99 30.63 24.46
N LEU A 239 -52.80 29.59 24.65
CA LEU A 239 -53.87 29.22 23.72
C LEU A 239 -54.85 30.38 23.50
N ARG A 240 -55.31 31.02 24.58
CA ARG A 240 -56.20 32.19 24.49
C ARG A 240 -55.59 33.33 23.67
N LEU A 241 -54.32 33.67 23.92
CA LEU A 241 -53.62 34.74 23.19
C LEU A 241 -53.40 34.39 21.71
N LEU A 242 -53.18 33.12 21.38
CA LEU A 242 -53.06 32.64 20.01
C LEU A 242 -54.41 32.62 19.28
N GLU A 243 -55.51 32.28 19.96
CA GLU A 243 -56.86 32.39 19.42
C GLU A 243 -57.23 33.85 19.11
N GLU A 244 -56.93 34.78 20.03
CA GLU A 244 -57.08 36.23 19.82
C GLU A 244 -56.27 36.71 18.62
N ALA A 245 -55.00 36.30 18.51
CA ALA A 245 -54.15 36.61 17.37
C ALA A 245 -54.70 36.04 16.05
N ARG A 246 -55.15 34.79 16.05
CA ARG A 246 -55.71 34.10 14.88
C ARG A 246 -57.01 34.76 14.41
N ALA A 247 -57.88 35.17 15.33
CA ALA A 247 -59.11 35.90 15.02
C ALA A 247 -58.84 37.28 14.41
N GLY A 248 -57.79 37.97 14.88
CA GLY A 248 -57.31 39.22 14.28
C GLY A 248 -56.63 39.03 12.93
N ALA A 249 -56.11 37.83 12.66
CA ALA A 249 -55.32 37.53 11.49
C ALA A 249 -56.11 37.07 10.25
N ARG A 250 -57.42 37.30 10.19
CA ARG A 250 -58.32 36.88 9.11
C ARG A 250 -57.80 37.35 7.74
N ASP A 251 -57.11 36.43 7.08
CA ASP A 251 -56.68 36.54 5.69
C ASP A 251 -57.67 35.68 4.88
N SER A 252 -58.54 36.35 4.12
CA SER A 252 -59.66 35.73 3.41
C SER A 252 -59.23 34.60 2.47
N GLY A 253 -57.97 34.59 2.02
CA GLY A 253 -57.45 33.55 1.14
C GLY A 253 -57.21 32.18 1.80
N TRP A 254 -56.84 32.11 3.09
CA TRP A 254 -56.52 30.82 3.72
C TRP A 254 -57.77 30.10 4.25
N GLU A 255 -58.75 30.86 4.74
CA GLU A 255 -60.03 30.30 5.18
C GLU A 255 -60.85 29.78 3.98
N GLU A 256 -60.76 30.41 2.79
CA GLU A 256 -61.33 29.87 1.56
C GLU A 256 -60.66 28.57 1.09
N VAL A 257 -59.34 28.44 1.23
CA VAL A 257 -58.61 27.20 0.91
C VAL A 257 -58.98 26.06 1.88
N GLN A 258 -59.18 26.35 3.17
CA GLN A 258 -59.70 25.37 4.13
C GLN A 258 -61.18 25.03 3.90
N ALA A 259 -62.02 26.00 3.54
CA ALA A 259 -63.42 25.80 3.22
C ALA A 259 -63.60 25.00 1.91
N ALA A 260 -62.75 25.22 0.91
CA ALA A 260 -62.73 24.47 -0.35
C ALA A 260 -62.31 22.99 -0.16
N GLN A 261 -61.58 22.67 0.91
CA GLN A 261 -61.25 21.30 1.28
C GLN A 261 -62.37 20.59 2.07
N THR A 262 -63.38 21.32 2.55
CA THR A 262 -64.47 20.80 3.39
C THR A 262 -65.86 20.83 2.73
N GLN A 263 -65.99 21.37 1.51
CA GLN A 263 -67.23 21.23 0.73
C GLN A 263 -67.38 19.84 0.09
N PRO A 264 -68.61 19.26 0.03
CA PRO A 264 -68.86 18.07 -0.77
C PRO A 264 -68.66 18.44 -2.24
N ARG A 265 -67.68 17.78 -2.89
CA ARG A 265 -67.28 18.07 -4.26
C ARG A 265 -68.43 17.86 -5.25
N ASN A 266 -68.54 18.78 -6.21
CA ASN A 266 -69.49 18.77 -7.31
C ASN A 266 -69.33 17.48 -8.16
N GLN A 267 -70.42 16.79 -8.51
CA GLN A 267 -70.41 15.44 -9.14
C GLN A 267 -69.67 15.35 -10.50
N SER A 268 -69.44 16.47 -11.18
CA SER A 268 -68.61 16.56 -12.39
C SER A 268 -67.13 16.59 -12.06
N SER A 269 -66.71 17.46 -11.12
CA SER A 269 -65.32 17.49 -10.64
C SER A 269 -64.97 16.21 -9.89
N GLU A 270 -65.92 15.60 -9.18
CA GLU A 270 -65.72 14.32 -8.50
C GLU A 270 -65.46 13.18 -9.50
N ARG A 271 -66.11 13.18 -10.68
CA ARG A 271 -65.82 12.23 -11.77
C ARG A 271 -64.46 12.45 -12.42
N ASP A 272 -64.06 13.71 -12.62
CA ASP A 272 -62.73 14.03 -13.16
C ASP A 272 -61.62 13.67 -12.16
N LEU A 273 -61.87 13.92 -10.86
CA LEU A 273 -60.98 13.54 -9.78
C LEU A 273 -60.96 12.03 -9.56
N GLN A 274 -62.09 11.33 -9.71
CA GLN A 274 -62.13 9.86 -9.71
C GLN A 274 -61.34 9.29 -10.88
N SER A 275 -61.48 9.87 -12.08
CA SER A 275 -60.67 9.49 -13.26
C SER A 275 -59.17 9.71 -13.00
N ARG A 276 -58.80 10.88 -12.45
CA ARG A 276 -57.41 11.19 -12.09
C ARG A 276 -56.87 10.28 -10.97
N VAL A 277 -57.71 9.93 -10.00
CA VAL A 277 -57.37 8.97 -8.94
C VAL A 277 -57.18 7.57 -9.52
N GLN A 278 -58.01 7.15 -10.47
CA GLN A 278 -57.86 5.87 -11.18
C GLN A 278 -56.55 5.84 -11.99
N GLU A 279 -56.25 6.93 -12.67
CA GLU A 279 -55.02 7.09 -13.46
C GLU A 279 -53.78 7.05 -12.57
N LEU A 280 -53.81 7.78 -11.43
CA LEU A 280 -52.76 7.72 -10.42
C LEU A 280 -52.67 6.35 -9.74
N GLN A 281 -53.78 5.65 -9.54
CA GLN A 281 -53.79 4.29 -9.02
C GLN A 281 -53.15 3.30 -10.00
N GLN A 282 -53.41 3.42 -11.30
CA GLN A 282 -52.73 2.63 -12.33
C GLN A 282 -51.24 2.94 -12.38
N GLN A 283 -50.85 4.22 -12.31
CA GLN A 283 -49.43 4.60 -12.25
C GLN A 283 -48.75 4.04 -10.98
N LEU A 284 -49.44 4.08 -9.84
CA LEU A 284 -48.93 3.56 -8.58
C LEU A 284 -48.83 2.03 -8.60
N GLN A 285 -49.79 1.33 -9.22
CA GLN A 285 -49.71 -0.10 -9.48
C GLN A 285 -48.53 -0.45 -10.40
N SER A 286 -48.34 0.31 -11.48
CA SER A 286 -47.21 0.15 -12.41
C SER A 286 -45.87 0.33 -11.69
N ARG A 287 -45.71 1.42 -10.92
CA ARG A 287 -44.51 1.66 -10.10
C ARG A 287 -44.31 0.62 -9.00
N ASN A 288 -45.39 0.09 -8.42
CA ASN A 288 -45.27 -0.99 -7.44
C ASN A 288 -44.81 -2.30 -8.09
N GLN A 289 -45.25 -2.58 -9.31
CA GLN A 289 -44.75 -3.72 -10.09
C GLN A 289 -43.28 -3.54 -10.42
N GLU A 290 -42.89 -2.36 -10.91
CA GLU A 290 -41.48 -2.03 -11.19
C GLU A 290 -40.61 -2.16 -9.93
N ASN A 291 -41.10 -1.68 -8.78
CA ASN A 291 -40.41 -1.87 -7.50
C ASN A 291 -40.31 -3.35 -7.10
N ALA A 292 -41.32 -4.18 -7.37
CA ALA A 292 -41.27 -5.61 -7.09
C ALA A 292 -40.27 -6.33 -8.00
N ASP A 293 -40.19 -5.94 -9.27
CA ASP A 293 -39.23 -6.46 -10.23
C ASP A 293 -37.81 -6.06 -9.82
N LEU A 294 -37.59 -4.79 -9.46
CA LEU A 294 -36.32 -4.31 -8.92
C LEU A 294 -35.93 -5.01 -7.62
N GLN A 295 -36.87 -5.26 -6.71
CA GLN A 295 -36.61 -6.04 -5.50
C GLN A 295 -36.16 -7.47 -5.82
N SER A 296 -36.77 -8.09 -6.83
CA SER A 296 -36.38 -9.42 -7.31
C SER A 296 -34.95 -9.40 -7.89
N SER A 297 -34.62 -8.40 -8.70
CA SER A 297 -33.25 -8.22 -9.22
C SER A 297 -32.22 -7.97 -8.12
N VAL A 298 -32.56 -7.16 -7.10
CA VAL A 298 -31.69 -6.94 -5.94
C VAL A 298 -31.47 -8.25 -5.17
N GLN A 299 -32.52 -9.06 -5.00
CA GLN A 299 -32.40 -10.35 -4.31
C GLN A 299 -31.52 -11.33 -5.09
N GLU A 300 -31.62 -11.35 -6.42
CA GLU A 300 -30.77 -12.17 -7.29
C GLU A 300 -29.29 -11.72 -7.20
N LEU A 301 -29.04 -10.41 -7.26
CA LEU A 301 -27.69 -9.85 -7.08
C LEU A 301 -27.12 -10.17 -5.69
N GLN A 302 -27.95 -10.15 -4.64
CA GLN A 302 -27.54 -10.55 -3.30
C GLN A 302 -27.14 -12.02 -3.23
N GLN A 303 -27.89 -12.92 -3.88
CA GLN A 303 -27.53 -14.34 -3.97
C GLN A 303 -26.22 -14.54 -4.74
N GLN A 304 -26.03 -13.84 -5.86
CA GLN A 304 -24.77 -13.89 -6.61
C GLN A 304 -23.58 -13.38 -5.78
N LEU A 305 -23.77 -12.30 -5.03
CA LEU A 305 -22.75 -11.75 -4.15
C LEU A 305 -22.41 -12.71 -3.00
N GLN A 306 -23.41 -13.38 -2.41
CA GLN A 306 -23.18 -14.44 -1.43
C GLN A 306 -22.39 -15.61 -2.02
N SER A 307 -22.75 -16.06 -3.23
CA SER A 307 -22.02 -17.12 -3.93
C SER A 307 -20.56 -16.74 -4.19
N ARG A 308 -20.30 -15.53 -4.71
CA ARG A 308 -18.93 -15.04 -4.93
C ARG A 308 -18.15 -14.87 -3.64
N ASN A 309 -18.79 -14.44 -2.55
CA ASN A 309 -18.14 -14.36 -1.24
C ASN A 309 -17.75 -15.74 -0.73
N GLN A 310 -18.60 -16.76 -0.91
CA GLN A 310 -18.25 -18.13 -0.55
C GLN A 310 -17.08 -18.66 -1.39
N GLU A 311 -17.06 -18.36 -2.69
CA GLU A 311 -15.94 -18.71 -3.57
C GLU A 311 -14.63 -18.04 -3.13
N ASN A 312 -14.68 -16.75 -2.76
CA ASN A 312 -13.53 -16.04 -2.22
C ASN A 312 -13.00 -16.68 -0.92
N VAL A 313 -13.89 -17.11 -0.02
CA VAL A 313 -13.49 -17.83 1.21
C VAL A 313 -12.79 -19.15 0.86
N ASN A 314 -13.34 -19.91 -0.09
CA ASN A 314 -12.74 -21.17 -0.54
C ASN A 314 -11.35 -20.94 -1.16
N LEU A 315 -11.23 -19.92 -2.03
CA LEU A 315 -9.95 -19.54 -2.64
C LEU A 315 -8.93 -19.10 -1.59
N GLN A 316 -9.34 -18.34 -0.57
CA GLN A 316 -8.46 -17.96 0.54
C GLN A 316 -7.94 -19.19 1.28
N SER A 317 -8.78 -20.19 1.55
CA SER A 317 -8.34 -21.45 2.15
C SER A 317 -7.35 -22.20 1.25
N SER A 318 -7.59 -22.28 -0.06
CA SER A 318 -6.65 -22.89 -1.01
C SER A 318 -5.31 -22.16 -1.06
N VAL A 319 -5.31 -20.82 -1.03
CA VAL A 319 -4.07 -20.03 -0.98
C VAL A 319 -3.30 -20.29 0.30
N GLN A 320 -3.98 -20.39 1.45
CA GLN A 320 -3.34 -20.72 2.72
C GLN A 320 -2.69 -22.12 2.70
N GLU A 321 -3.39 -23.10 2.13
CA GLU A 321 -2.86 -24.46 1.98
C GLU A 321 -1.62 -24.49 1.07
N LEU A 322 -1.67 -23.80 -0.07
CA LEU A 322 -0.53 -23.66 -0.96
C LEU A 322 0.65 -22.96 -0.28
N HIS A 323 0.39 -21.93 0.54
CA HIS A 323 1.42 -21.28 1.32
C HIS A 323 2.10 -22.24 2.30
N PHE A 324 1.33 -23.06 3.01
CA PHE A 324 1.87 -24.06 3.92
C PHE A 324 2.71 -25.11 3.18
N ARG A 325 2.24 -25.58 2.01
CA ARG A 325 2.99 -26.52 1.16
C ARG A 325 4.29 -25.92 0.65
N ASN A 326 4.29 -24.65 0.21
CA ASN A 326 5.50 -23.98 -0.23
C ASN A 326 6.50 -23.82 0.92
N GLN A 327 6.04 -23.41 2.10
CA GLN A 327 6.91 -23.34 3.29
C GLN A 327 7.52 -24.70 3.66
N ALA A 328 6.77 -25.79 3.52
CA ALA A 328 7.29 -27.13 3.73
C ALA A 328 8.36 -27.48 2.68
N LYS A 329 8.13 -27.15 1.40
CA LYS A 329 9.10 -27.36 0.33
C LYS A 329 10.36 -26.51 0.48
N ASP A 330 10.24 -25.28 0.96
CA ASP A 330 11.39 -24.42 1.25
C ASP A 330 12.26 -25.01 2.36
N ARG A 331 11.66 -25.65 3.38
CA ARG A 331 12.39 -26.37 4.43
C ARG A 331 13.09 -27.60 3.88
N GLU A 332 12.40 -28.43 3.10
CA GLU A 332 13.01 -29.59 2.43
C GLU A 332 14.19 -29.17 1.54
N LEU A 333 14.05 -28.07 0.80
CA LEU A 333 15.11 -27.53 -0.05
C LEU A 333 16.30 -27.04 0.79
N ALA A 334 16.05 -26.35 1.89
CA ALA A 334 17.11 -25.88 2.80
C ALA A 334 17.89 -27.05 3.42
N GLU A 335 17.19 -28.13 3.82
CA GLU A 335 17.81 -29.35 4.32
C GLU A 335 18.66 -30.05 3.25
N ALA A 336 18.12 -30.17 2.03
CA ALA A 336 18.86 -30.75 0.91
C ALA A 336 20.11 -29.94 0.55
N GLN A 337 20.02 -28.61 0.56
CA GLN A 337 21.17 -27.72 0.34
C GLN A 337 22.22 -27.86 1.46
N GLN A 338 21.81 -28.06 2.70
CA GLN A 338 22.74 -28.31 3.80
C GLN A 338 23.47 -29.64 3.63
N GLN A 339 22.76 -30.70 3.26
CA GLN A 339 23.38 -32.00 2.98
C GLN A 339 24.34 -31.93 1.80
N LEU A 340 24.00 -31.17 0.76
CA LEU A 340 24.88 -30.96 -0.39
C LEU A 340 26.18 -30.27 0.04
N ARG A 341 26.09 -29.19 0.84
CA ARG A 341 27.28 -28.49 1.37
C ARG A 341 28.18 -29.42 2.18
N GLN A 342 27.59 -30.26 3.05
CA GLN A 342 28.36 -31.25 3.82
C GLN A 342 29.10 -32.23 2.91
N LYS A 343 28.44 -32.74 1.86
CA LYS A 343 29.08 -33.63 0.89
C LYS A 343 30.16 -32.94 0.07
N GLU A 344 29.99 -31.67 -0.29
CA GLU A 344 31.03 -30.89 -0.96
C GLU A 344 32.26 -30.71 -0.07
N GLU A 345 32.08 -30.46 1.22
CA GLU A 345 33.18 -30.38 2.19
C GLU A 345 33.91 -31.73 2.36
N GLU A 346 33.17 -32.83 2.44
CA GLU A 346 33.72 -34.20 2.48
C GLU A 346 34.47 -34.56 1.19
N LEU A 347 33.94 -34.16 0.03
CA LEU A 347 34.62 -34.39 -1.24
C LEU A 347 35.93 -33.59 -1.30
N GLN A 348 35.91 -32.32 -0.89
CA GLN A 348 37.12 -31.49 -0.85
C GLN A 348 38.17 -32.02 0.12
N SER A 349 37.78 -32.60 1.26
CA SER A 349 38.74 -33.23 2.17
C SER A 349 39.35 -34.48 1.55
N SER A 350 38.53 -35.34 0.92
CA SER A 350 39.00 -36.53 0.21
C SER A 350 39.94 -36.17 -0.96
N GLU A 351 39.65 -35.12 -1.73
CA GLU A 351 40.53 -34.64 -2.81
C GLU A 351 41.88 -34.16 -2.28
N ARG A 352 41.91 -33.47 -1.13
CA ARG A 352 43.17 -33.03 -0.49
C ARG A 352 43.99 -34.22 0.01
N GLU A 353 43.34 -35.24 0.56
CA GLU A 353 43.99 -36.48 0.96
C GLU A 353 44.59 -37.21 -0.26
N GLU A 354 43.81 -37.36 -1.34
CA GLU A 354 44.29 -37.97 -2.59
C GLU A 354 45.49 -37.20 -3.16
N GLN A 355 45.42 -35.87 -3.22
CA GLN A 355 46.54 -35.02 -3.67
C GLN A 355 47.79 -35.23 -2.81
N THR A 356 47.62 -35.37 -1.50
CA THR A 356 48.74 -35.61 -0.57
C THR A 356 49.38 -36.97 -0.84
N VAL A 357 48.56 -38.03 -0.97
CA VAL A 357 49.04 -39.38 -1.29
C VAL A 357 49.75 -39.40 -2.64
N ARG A 358 49.18 -38.75 -3.65
CA ARG A 358 49.78 -38.63 -4.99
C ARG A 358 51.13 -37.93 -4.94
N GLN A 359 51.24 -36.84 -4.16
CA GLN A 359 52.50 -36.11 -4.00
C GLN A 359 53.56 -36.97 -3.29
N GLN A 360 53.17 -37.74 -2.28
CA GLN A 360 54.06 -38.70 -1.62
C GLN A 360 54.55 -39.77 -2.60
N LEU A 361 53.66 -40.35 -3.40
CA LEU A 361 54.02 -41.35 -4.41
C LEU A 361 55.03 -40.80 -5.43
N ILE A 362 54.78 -39.59 -5.95
CA ILE A 362 55.72 -38.92 -6.88
C ILE A 362 57.09 -38.73 -6.22
N SER A 363 57.12 -38.33 -4.94
CA SER A 363 58.38 -38.16 -4.21
C SER A 363 59.14 -39.49 -4.03
N SER A 364 58.43 -40.58 -3.73
CA SER A 364 59.00 -41.93 -3.60
C SER A 364 59.55 -42.44 -4.94
N GLN A 365 58.78 -42.32 -6.02
CA GLN A 365 59.22 -42.70 -7.36
C GLN A 365 60.46 -41.92 -7.80
N LYS A 366 60.55 -40.63 -7.45
CA LYS A 366 61.73 -39.81 -7.72
C LYS A 366 62.97 -40.35 -6.97
N GLN A 367 62.83 -40.69 -5.68
CA GLN A 367 63.92 -41.28 -4.90
C GLN A 367 64.37 -42.63 -5.46
N GLU A 368 63.43 -43.51 -5.84
CA GLU A 368 63.75 -44.79 -6.49
C GLU A 368 64.49 -44.58 -7.82
N THR A 369 64.03 -43.62 -8.64
CA THR A 369 64.67 -43.30 -9.93
C THR A 369 66.09 -42.77 -9.72
N GLU A 370 66.30 -41.90 -8.74
CA GLU A 370 67.64 -41.39 -8.38
C GLU A 370 68.56 -42.53 -7.90
N LEU A 371 68.03 -43.48 -7.12
CA LEU A 371 68.78 -44.65 -6.67
C LEU A 371 69.18 -45.56 -7.84
N VAL A 372 68.25 -45.83 -8.77
CA VAL A 372 68.51 -46.61 -9.99
C VAL A 372 69.58 -45.92 -10.83
N GLN A 373 69.48 -44.61 -11.05
CA GLN A 373 70.48 -43.84 -11.79
C GLN A 373 71.87 -43.87 -11.12
N ALA A 374 71.92 -43.82 -9.78
CA ALA A 374 73.16 -43.94 -9.03
C ALA A 374 73.79 -45.34 -9.20
N LYS A 375 72.97 -46.41 -9.15
CA LYS A 375 73.42 -47.79 -9.38
C LYS A 375 73.89 -48.02 -10.80
N ASP A 376 73.20 -47.49 -11.80
CA ASP A 376 73.64 -47.52 -13.20
C ASP A 376 74.98 -46.82 -13.40
N ARG A 377 75.22 -45.70 -12.71
CA ARG A 377 76.53 -45.02 -12.74
C ARG A 377 77.62 -45.91 -12.15
N GLU A 378 77.38 -46.50 -10.98
CA GLU A 378 78.32 -47.42 -10.33
C GLU A 378 78.65 -48.62 -11.24
N LEU A 379 77.63 -49.20 -11.89
CA LEU A 379 77.82 -50.30 -12.84
C LEU A 379 78.63 -49.89 -14.06
N ARG A 380 78.41 -48.68 -14.61
CA ARG A 380 79.21 -48.15 -15.72
C ARG A 380 80.68 -47.94 -15.32
N GLU A 381 80.93 -47.43 -14.12
CA GLU A 381 82.29 -47.28 -13.58
C GLU A 381 82.98 -48.64 -13.39
N LYS A 382 82.26 -49.65 -12.89
CA LYS A 382 82.78 -51.02 -12.81
C LYS A 382 83.03 -51.63 -14.19
N ALA A 383 82.14 -51.40 -15.15
CA ALA A 383 82.32 -51.88 -16.52
C ALA A 383 83.56 -51.26 -17.17
N THR A 384 83.77 -49.94 -17.05
CA THR A 384 84.99 -49.30 -17.58
C THR A 384 86.26 -49.79 -16.89
N PHE A 385 86.21 -50.05 -15.58
CA PHE A 385 87.31 -50.67 -14.85
C PHE A 385 87.62 -52.09 -15.35
N LEU A 386 86.59 -52.92 -15.57
CA LEU A 386 86.76 -54.26 -16.13
C LEU A 386 87.35 -54.22 -17.53
N THR A 387 86.85 -53.36 -18.42
CA THR A 387 87.42 -53.19 -19.78
C THR A 387 88.89 -52.78 -19.72
N ARG A 388 89.27 -51.90 -18.77
CA ARG A 388 90.68 -51.56 -18.55
C ARG A 388 91.49 -52.78 -18.11
N LYS A 389 90.96 -53.59 -17.19
CA LYS A 389 91.63 -54.82 -16.73
C LYS A 389 91.76 -55.88 -17.81
N GLU A 390 90.75 -56.03 -18.66
CA GLU A 390 90.81 -56.89 -19.84
C GLU A 390 91.90 -56.44 -20.82
N ARG A 391 92.04 -55.12 -21.03
CA ARG A 391 93.13 -54.57 -21.84
C ARG A 391 94.50 -54.84 -21.21
N GLU A 392 94.67 -54.59 -19.92
CA GLU A 392 95.92 -54.90 -19.20
C GLU A 392 96.26 -56.40 -19.29
N LEU A 393 95.26 -57.28 -19.18
CA LEU A 393 95.41 -58.73 -19.35
C LEU A 393 95.81 -59.09 -20.79
N ALA A 394 95.18 -58.49 -21.79
CA ALA A 394 95.51 -58.71 -23.19
C ALA A 394 96.95 -58.26 -23.51
N GLU A 395 97.38 -57.11 -22.96
CA GLU A 395 98.75 -56.61 -23.06
C GLU A 395 99.74 -57.58 -22.39
N THR A 396 99.42 -58.11 -21.20
CA THR A 396 100.27 -59.11 -20.53
C THR A 396 100.31 -60.42 -21.31
N GLN A 397 99.20 -60.90 -21.86
CA GLN A 397 99.16 -62.08 -22.72
C GLN A 397 99.97 -61.86 -24.02
N GLN A 398 99.95 -60.66 -24.59
CA GLN A 398 100.78 -60.32 -25.73
C GLN A 398 102.27 -60.33 -25.36
N GLN A 399 102.66 -59.76 -24.22
CA GLN A 399 104.03 -59.83 -23.72
C GLN A 399 104.46 -61.28 -23.45
N LEU A 400 103.56 -62.11 -22.91
CA LEU A 400 103.83 -63.52 -22.66
C LEU A 400 104.06 -64.26 -23.98
N ARG A 401 103.22 -64.03 -25.00
CA ARG A 401 103.43 -64.56 -26.36
C ARG A 401 104.75 -64.12 -26.97
N GLN A 402 105.12 -62.85 -26.83
CA GLN A 402 106.43 -62.36 -27.26
C GLN A 402 107.58 -63.04 -26.51
N LYS A 403 107.44 -63.26 -25.20
CA LYS A 403 108.42 -64.01 -24.41
C LYS A 403 108.47 -65.49 -24.80
N GLU A 404 107.34 -66.12 -25.10
CA GLU A 404 107.28 -67.48 -25.62
C GLU A 404 107.92 -67.57 -27.01
N GLU A 405 107.73 -66.57 -27.88
CA GLU A 405 108.42 -66.46 -29.17
C GLU A 405 109.92 -66.22 -28.97
N GLN A 406 110.33 -65.39 -28.01
CA GLN A 406 111.74 -65.22 -27.66
C GLN A 406 112.34 -66.50 -27.08
N LEU A 407 111.58 -67.23 -26.25
CA LEU A 407 111.99 -68.52 -25.71
C LEU A 407 112.12 -69.53 -26.84
N ARG A 408 111.14 -69.63 -27.74
CA ARG A 408 111.22 -70.45 -28.96
C ARG A 408 112.37 -70.02 -29.86
N SER A 409 112.68 -68.73 -29.95
CA SER A 409 113.83 -68.22 -30.69
C SER A 409 115.15 -68.53 -29.97
N SER A 410 115.16 -68.56 -28.64
CA SER A 410 116.30 -68.96 -27.83
C SER A 410 116.50 -70.48 -27.87
N GLU A 411 115.44 -71.26 -27.86
CA GLU A 411 115.42 -72.71 -28.08
C GLU A 411 115.79 -73.02 -29.52
N ALA A 412 115.31 -72.24 -30.49
CA ALA A 412 115.74 -72.29 -31.86
C ALA A 412 117.20 -71.89 -31.97
N LEU A 413 117.71 -70.89 -31.25
CA LEU A 413 119.14 -70.54 -31.16
C LEU A 413 119.95 -71.60 -30.43
N VAL A 414 119.40 -72.34 -29.47
CA VAL A 414 120.06 -73.49 -28.84
C VAL A 414 120.09 -74.67 -29.82
N ALA A 415 119.00 -74.88 -30.56
CA ALA A 415 118.93 -75.82 -31.67
C ALA A 415 119.80 -75.38 -32.85
N ASP A 416 119.98 -74.08 -33.04
CA ASP A 416 120.83 -73.47 -34.07
C ASP A 416 122.27 -73.46 -33.58
N PHE A 417 122.56 -73.34 -32.29
CA PHE A 417 123.89 -73.57 -31.71
C PHE A 417 124.26 -75.05 -31.80
N GLN A 418 123.28 -75.95 -31.64
CA GLN A 418 123.40 -77.38 -31.95
C GLN A 418 123.58 -77.62 -33.47
N LYS A 419 122.96 -76.84 -34.35
CA LYS A 419 123.18 -76.87 -35.81
C LYS A 419 124.39 -76.07 -36.30
N THR A 420 124.92 -75.13 -35.53
CA THR A 420 126.10 -74.29 -35.87
C THR A 420 127.39 -75.03 -35.51
N LEU A 421 127.29 -76.17 -34.81
CA LEU A 421 128.27 -77.26 -34.88
C LEU A 421 128.19 -78.08 -36.19
N GLN A 422 127.18 -77.88 -37.03
CA GLN A 422 126.91 -78.64 -38.25
C GLN A 422 126.46 -77.76 -39.43
N GLN A 423 127.33 -76.83 -39.89
CA GLN A 423 127.19 -75.95 -41.09
C GLN A 423 126.66 -74.56 -40.70
N ARG A 424 127.39 -73.45 -40.75
CA ARG A 424 128.27 -72.86 -41.79
C ARG A 424 127.61 -72.71 -43.16
N ASP A 425 127.20 -71.47 -43.42
CA ASP A 425 127.30 -70.71 -44.67
C ASP A 425 125.99 -70.13 -45.24
N SER A 426 126.05 -68.80 -45.38
CA SER A 426 125.41 -67.95 -46.41
C SER A 426 123.90 -67.64 -46.32
N GLU A 427 123.60 -66.49 -45.68
CA GLU A 427 122.92 -65.29 -46.22
C GLU A 427 122.81 -65.19 -47.78
N PRO A 428 121.98 -64.30 -48.41
CA PRO A 428 121.31 -63.13 -47.84
C PRO A 428 119.94 -62.67 -48.47
N THR A 429 119.34 -61.62 -47.90
CA THR A 429 118.67 -60.44 -48.56
C THR A 429 117.39 -60.62 -49.41
N GLN A 430 116.43 -59.68 -49.54
CA GLN A 430 116.40 -58.22 -49.41
C GLN A 430 114.94 -57.71 -49.51
N ARG A 431 114.62 -56.60 -48.78
CA ARG A 431 113.84 -55.40 -49.24
C ARG A 431 112.35 -55.58 -49.64
N THR A 432 111.42 -54.64 -49.43
CA THR A 432 111.47 -53.18 -49.21
C THR A 432 110.06 -52.64 -48.96
N LYS A 433 109.97 -51.54 -48.18
CA LYS A 433 109.13 -50.32 -48.41
C LYS A 433 107.60 -50.49 -48.26
N THR A 434 106.81 -49.55 -47.74
CA THR A 434 106.92 -48.08 -47.66
C THR A 434 105.81 -47.51 -46.75
N GLN A 435 106.11 -46.40 -46.04
CA GLN A 435 105.31 -45.16 -45.85
C GLN A 435 103.85 -45.26 -45.34
N SER A 436 103.26 -44.37 -44.54
CA SER A 436 103.49 -42.96 -44.14
C SER A 436 102.42 -42.70 -43.05
N SER A 437 102.73 -42.41 -41.79
CA SER A 437 103.13 -41.11 -41.18
C SER A 437 102.07 -39.99 -41.20
N LEU A 438 101.58 -39.68 -39.98
CA LEU A 438 101.23 -38.38 -39.36
C LEU A 438 99.86 -37.73 -39.72
N LEU A 439 98.86 -37.66 -38.82
CA LEU A 439 98.67 -36.80 -37.61
C LEU A 439 98.76 -35.29 -37.89
N PRO A 440 98.08 -34.39 -37.13
CA PRO A 440 97.07 -34.52 -36.07
C PRO A 440 95.80 -33.67 -36.39
N THR A 441 94.76 -33.47 -35.58
CA THR A 441 94.69 -32.52 -34.44
C THR A 441 93.25 -32.46 -33.87
N ALA A 442 93.15 -32.10 -32.60
CA ALA A 442 92.04 -31.40 -31.93
C ALA A 442 90.79 -32.18 -31.49
N VAL A 443 90.75 -32.40 -30.17
CA VAL A 443 89.61 -32.58 -29.24
C VAL A 443 88.95 -31.18 -29.02
N PRO A 444 87.78 -30.96 -28.38
CA PRO A 444 86.70 -31.83 -27.85
C PRO A 444 85.27 -31.39 -28.30
N HIS A 445 84.26 -32.17 -27.90
CA HIS A 445 83.05 -31.71 -27.15
C HIS A 445 81.75 -32.43 -27.52
N SER A 446 81.17 -32.97 -26.44
CA SER A 446 79.75 -33.08 -26.09
C SER A 446 78.73 -32.38 -27.00
N THR A 447 77.78 -33.16 -27.51
CA THR A 447 76.47 -32.64 -27.94
C THR A 447 75.38 -33.67 -27.65
N GLN A 448 74.80 -33.61 -26.44
CA GLN A 448 73.42 -34.06 -26.22
C GLN A 448 72.55 -32.81 -26.08
N VAL A 449 71.72 -32.64 -27.11
CA VAL A 449 70.35 -32.13 -27.13
C VAL A 449 69.89 -31.39 -25.86
N ASN A 450 69.78 -30.07 -25.98
CA ASN A 450 69.05 -29.22 -25.04
C ASN A 450 67.99 -28.45 -25.84
N ILE A 451 66.74 -28.89 -25.75
CA ILE A 451 65.57 -28.16 -26.27
C ILE A 451 65.27 -27.05 -25.26
N LYS A 452 65.66 -25.82 -25.59
CA LYS A 452 65.23 -24.63 -24.85
C LYS A 452 63.72 -24.39 -25.08
N PRO A 453 62.93 -24.09 -24.04
CA PRO A 453 61.57 -23.60 -24.21
C PRO A 453 61.61 -22.23 -24.90
N ARG A 454 60.86 -22.11 -26.00
CA ARG A 454 60.60 -20.81 -26.65
C ARG A 454 59.83 -19.93 -25.66
N LYS A 455 60.45 -18.85 -25.20
CA LYS A 455 59.72 -17.68 -24.69
C LYS A 455 58.92 -17.11 -25.86
N LEU A 456 57.59 -17.16 -25.76
CA LEU A 456 56.70 -16.32 -26.55
C LEU A 456 56.88 -14.88 -26.07
N THR A 457 57.71 -14.12 -26.78
CA THR A 457 57.76 -12.67 -26.63
C THR A 457 56.55 -12.11 -27.39
N VAL A 458 55.51 -11.69 -26.67
CA VAL A 458 54.42 -10.91 -27.27
C VAL A 458 55.00 -9.52 -27.60
N GLN A 459 55.32 -9.28 -28.86
CA GLN A 459 55.60 -7.93 -29.35
C GLN A 459 54.27 -7.16 -29.40
N CYS A 460 54.02 -6.33 -28.39
CA CYS A 460 52.94 -5.35 -28.44
C CYS A 460 53.26 -4.33 -29.55
N HIS A 461 52.59 -4.46 -30.69
CA HIS A 461 52.61 -3.43 -31.71
C HIS A 461 51.85 -2.22 -31.16
N ARG A 462 52.56 -1.13 -30.82
CA ARG A 462 51.95 0.17 -30.53
C ARG A 462 51.39 0.74 -31.83
N LYS A 463 50.24 0.26 -32.27
CA LYS A 463 49.44 0.94 -33.30
C LYS A 463 48.00 1.00 -32.82
N LYS A 464 47.58 2.25 -32.60
CA LYS A 464 46.25 2.73 -32.18
C LYS A 464 45.95 2.65 -30.68
N THR A 465 45.70 3.84 -30.12
CA THR A 465 45.15 4.03 -28.78
C THR A 465 43.66 3.67 -28.80
N ALA A 466 43.19 2.96 -27.78
CA ALA A 466 41.77 2.77 -27.54
C ALA A 466 41.05 4.14 -27.53
N PRO A 467 39.78 4.21 -27.95
CA PRO A 467 39.02 5.48 -28.02
C PRO A 467 38.83 6.16 -26.65
N CYS A 468 39.12 5.46 -25.55
CA CYS A 468 39.03 5.98 -24.18
C CYS A 468 40.19 5.48 -23.31
N ARG A 469 40.41 6.11 -22.14
CA ARG A 469 41.50 5.77 -21.20
C ARG A 469 41.12 4.53 -20.39
N MET A 470 41.35 3.33 -20.94
CA MET A 470 40.94 2.02 -20.37
C MET A 470 41.79 1.54 -19.18
N ALA A 471 42.16 2.42 -18.25
CA ALA A 471 43.06 2.03 -17.14
C ALA A 471 42.39 1.16 -16.07
N ARG A 472 41.06 1.21 -15.95
CA ARG A 472 40.24 0.45 -15.00
C ARG A 472 38.88 0.15 -15.64
N GLY A 473 38.47 -1.12 -15.67
CA GLY A 473 37.25 -1.58 -16.34
C GLY A 473 37.22 -3.11 -16.47
N SER A 474 36.15 -3.67 -17.04
CA SER A 474 36.02 -5.10 -17.32
C SER A 474 36.31 -5.41 -18.79
N SER A 475 36.89 -6.57 -19.06
CA SER A 475 37.14 -7.05 -20.42
C SER A 475 36.91 -8.55 -20.55
N THR A 476 36.48 -8.98 -21.74
CA THR A 476 36.32 -10.39 -22.10
C THR A 476 36.57 -10.61 -23.59
N THR A 477 36.72 -11.85 -24.03
CA THR A 477 36.98 -12.19 -25.43
C THR A 477 36.34 -13.52 -25.82
N ASP A 478 35.84 -13.61 -27.05
CA ASP A 478 35.35 -14.86 -27.67
C ASP A 478 36.38 -15.50 -28.63
N GLY A 479 37.60 -14.97 -28.66
CA GLY A 479 38.67 -15.39 -29.56
C GLY A 479 38.68 -14.71 -30.92
N ARG A 480 37.59 -14.06 -31.36
CA ARG A 480 37.54 -13.23 -32.59
C ARG A 480 37.50 -11.74 -32.25
N PHE A 481 36.80 -11.39 -31.19
CA PHE A 481 36.62 -10.04 -30.70
C PHE A 481 37.06 -9.93 -29.24
N ALA A 482 37.58 -8.76 -28.88
CA ALA A 482 37.82 -8.37 -27.50
C ALA A 482 36.82 -7.27 -27.13
N TYR A 483 36.17 -7.42 -25.98
CA TYR A 483 35.14 -6.50 -25.49
C TYR A 483 35.64 -5.78 -24.24
N PHE A 484 35.30 -4.51 -24.13
CA PHE A 484 35.78 -3.63 -23.06
C PHE A 484 34.67 -2.73 -22.55
N THR A 485 34.59 -2.54 -21.24
CA THR A 485 33.77 -1.50 -20.61
C THR A 485 34.59 -0.72 -19.59
N PRO A 486 34.67 0.62 -19.67
CA PRO A 486 35.35 1.44 -18.67
C PRO A 486 34.60 1.44 -17.33
N ARG A 487 35.33 1.49 -16.21
CA ARG A 487 34.74 1.48 -14.84
C ARG A 487 33.65 2.54 -14.64
N ASP A 488 33.87 3.74 -15.18
CA ASP A 488 33.03 4.92 -14.94
C ASP A 488 32.12 5.26 -16.14
N SER A 489 31.92 4.31 -17.07
CA SER A 489 31.07 4.50 -18.25
C SER A 489 30.18 3.29 -18.50
N ASN A 490 29.05 3.54 -19.15
CA ASN A 490 28.14 2.49 -19.62
C ASN A 490 28.45 2.04 -21.04
N SER A 491 29.39 2.70 -21.73
CA SER A 491 29.77 2.31 -23.09
C SER A 491 30.47 0.95 -23.12
N VAL A 492 30.12 0.15 -24.13
CA VAL A 492 30.79 -1.11 -24.44
C VAL A 492 31.51 -0.95 -25.77
N TYR A 493 32.79 -1.28 -25.80
CA TYR A 493 33.61 -1.22 -27.00
C TYR A 493 34.00 -2.63 -27.43
N GLN A 494 33.88 -2.89 -28.72
CA GLN A 494 34.32 -4.11 -29.37
C GLN A 494 35.55 -3.82 -30.23
N TYR A 495 36.53 -4.70 -30.15
CA TYR A 495 37.72 -4.69 -30.99
C TYR A 495 37.80 -6.00 -31.77
N GLU A 496 37.79 -5.93 -33.11
CA GLU A 496 37.96 -7.12 -33.95
C GLU A 496 39.44 -7.42 -34.16
N CYS A 497 39.90 -8.58 -33.68
CA CYS A 497 41.31 -8.94 -33.70
C CYS A 497 41.86 -9.19 -35.11
N SER A 498 41.00 -9.57 -36.06
CA SER A 498 41.41 -9.84 -37.45
C SER A 498 41.48 -8.59 -38.33
N THR A 499 40.66 -7.57 -38.04
CA THR A 499 40.58 -6.34 -38.85
C THR A 499 41.17 -5.12 -38.15
N GLU A 500 41.56 -5.26 -36.88
CA GLU A 500 42.12 -4.21 -36.02
C GLU A 500 41.23 -2.94 -35.93
N LYS A 501 39.90 -3.13 -35.96
CA LYS A 501 38.91 -2.06 -35.90
C LYS A 501 38.18 -2.02 -34.56
N TRP A 502 37.82 -0.80 -34.16
CA TRP A 502 36.99 -0.52 -33.00
C TRP A 502 35.56 -0.21 -33.43
N GLU A 503 34.60 -0.71 -32.67
CA GLU A 503 33.18 -0.45 -32.81
C GLU A 503 32.60 -0.19 -31.41
N GLU A 504 31.71 0.80 -31.30
CA GLU A 504 30.96 1.03 -30.06
C GLU A 504 29.64 0.28 -30.15
N LEU A 505 29.41 -0.59 -29.17
CA LEU A 505 28.17 -1.34 -29.02
C LEU A 505 27.18 -0.55 -28.15
N PRO A 506 25.88 -0.91 -28.17
CA PRO A 506 24.90 -0.30 -27.29
C PRO A 506 25.35 -0.35 -25.83
N SER A 507 25.18 0.78 -25.13
CA SER A 507 25.62 0.94 -23.75
C SER A 507 24.91 -0.02 -22.80
N CYS A 508 25.64 -0.56 -21.82
CA CYS A 508 25.07 -1.34 -20.74
C CYS A 508 24.09 -0.49 -19.90
N PRO A 509 23.05 -1.09 -19.33
CA PRO A 509 22.11 -0.37 -18.48
C PRO A 509 22.71 0.08 -17.14
N TYR A 510 23.80 -0.54 -16.67
CA TYR A 510 24.39 -0.27 -15.35
C TYR A 510 25.87 0.11 -15.41
N HIS A 511 26.26 1.04 -14.54
CA HIS A 511 27.65 1.42 -14.34
C HIS A 511 28.46 0.29 -13.72
N ASN A 512 29.73 0.18 -14.15
CA ASN A 512 30.70 -0.73 -13.56
C ASN A 512 30.35 -2.23 -13.74
N SER A 513 29.66 -2.56 -14.84
CA SER A 513 29.27 -3.93 -15.16
C SER A 513 30.47 -4.81 -15.52
N GLY A 514 30.48 -6.06 -15.05
CA GLY A 514 31.41 -7.08 -15.52
C GLY A 514 30.97 -7.65 -16.86
N LEU A 515 31.89 -7.92 -17.79
CA LEU A 515 31.57 -8.58 -19.07
C LEU A 515 32.01 -10.04 -19.04
N VAL A 516 31.12 -10.95 -19.43
CA VAL A 516 31.41 -12.38 -19.61
C VAL A 516 30.74 -12.91 -20.87
N ILE A 517 31.14 -14.10 -21.29
CA ILE A 517 30.50 -14.79 -22.41
C ILE A 517 29.84 -16.05 -21.88
N ILE A 518 28.52 -16.12 -21.99
CA ILE A 518 27.70 -17.26 -21.58
C ILE A 518 27.00 -17.75 -22.83
N ASP A 519 27.12 -19.05 -23.13
CA ASP A 519 26.51 -19.68 -24.31
C ASP A 519 26.77 -18.96 -25.65
N ARG A 520 28.00 -18.44 -25.82
CA ARG A 520 28.48 -17.66 -26.99
C ARG A 520 27.83 -16.28 -27.15
N GLU A 521 27.15 -15.79 -26.13
CA GLU A 521 26.57 -14.45 -26.10
C GLU A 521 27.31 -13.55 -25.10
N LEU A 522 27.54 -12.30 -25.50
CA LEU A 522 28.13 -11.29 -24.62
C LEU A 522 27.10 -10.88 -23.56
N THR A 523 27.44 -11.10 -22.30
CA THR A 523 26.56 -10.87 -21.16
C THR A 523 27.21 -9.90 -20.17
N ALA A 524 26.46 -8.87 -19.77
CA ALA A 524 26.86 -7.98 -18.68
C ALA A 524 26.37 -8.54 -17.34
N VAL A 525 27.23 -8.54 -16.32
CA VAL A 525 27.01 -9.15 -15.01
C VAL A 525 27.40 -8.19 -13.89
N GLY A 526 26.43 -7.90 -13.01
CA GLY A 526 26.62 -6.99 -11.89
C GLY A 526 26.61 -5.52 -12.28
N GLY A 527 26.30 -4.64 -11.32
CA GLY A 527 26.21 -3.19 -11.49
C GLY A 527 25.67 -2.56 -10.20
N GLU A 528 26.13 -1.35 -9.87
CA GLU A 528 25.67 -0.65 -8.65
C GLU A 528 24.27 -0.08 -8.87
N ASP A 529 23.25 -0.74 -8.30
CA ASP A 529 22.01 -0.06 -7.91
C ASP A 529 21.44 -0.69 -6.63
N GLY A 530 21.95 -0.20 -5.48
CA GLY A 530 21.28 -0.16 -4.18
C GLY A 530 20.70 -1.44 -3.54
N SER A 531 20.79 -2.61 -4.16
CA SER A 531 20.12 -3.82 -3.70
C SER A 531 21.11 -4.98 -3.52
N ARG A 532 21.10 -5.57 -2.32
CA ARG A 532 21.97 -6.67 -1.86
C ARG A 532 21.63 -8.03 -2.50
N LEU A 533 21.25 -8.06 -3.78
CA LEU A 533 21.00 -9.27 -4.55
C LEU A 533 21.77 -9.19 -5.86
N LEU A 534 22.83 -9.99 -5.96
CA LEU A 534 23.56 -10.26 -7.19
C LEU A 534 22.71 -11.15 -8.10
N THR A 535 21.87 -10.56 -8.95
CA THR A 535 21.31 -11.23 -10.15
C THR A 535 20.54 -10.21 -10.99
N ASN A 536 21.19 -9.67 -12.02
CA ASN A 536 20.54 -9.08 -13.19
C ASN A 536 21.49 -9.28 -14.37
N TYR A 537 21.07 -10.07 -15.36
CA TYR A 537 21.82 -10.31 -16.60
C TYR A 537 21.19 -9.52 -17.73
N THR A 538 22.02 -8.83 -18.50
CA THR A 538 21.59 -8.25 -19.78
C THR A 538 22.39 -8.94 -20.88
N HIS A 539 21.70 -9.64 -21.77
CA HIS A 539 22.30 -10.31 -22.93
C HIS A 539 22.27 -9.40 -24.14
N TYR A 540 23.34 -9.45 -24.94
CA TYR A 540 23.39 -8.79 -26.24
C TYR A 540 23.28 -9.83 -27.37
N ASP A 541 22.14 -9.86 -28.04
CA ASP A 541 21.91 -10.65 -29.27
C ASP A 541 22.12 -9.75 -30.50
N ARG A 542 23.03 -10.16 -31.40
CA ARG A 542 23.34 -9.45 -32.67
C ARG A 542 22.11 -9.19 -33.54
N GLY A 543 21.01 -9.94 -33.37
CA GLY A 543 19.77 -9.75 -34.12
C GLY A 543 18.75 -8.82 -33.47
N ASN A 544 18.78 -8.62 -32.15
CA ASN A 544 17.65 -8.03 -31.40
C ASN A 544 18.04 -6.98 -30.35
N GLY A 545 19.32 -6.66 -30.18
CA GLY A 545 19.78 -5.70 -29.18
C GLY A 545 19.77 -6.25 -27.75
N LEU A 546 19.96 -5.36 -26.76
CA LEU A 546 20.05 -5.71 -25.35
C LEU A 546 18.71 -6.26 -24.84
N ARG A 547 18.72 -7.47 -24.28
CA ARG A 547 17.56 -8.11 -23.64
C ARG A 547 17.85 -8.32 -22.16
N ASN A 548 16.95 -7.86 -21.31
CA ASN A 548 16.95 -8.20 -19.89
C ASN A 548 16.25 -9.56 -19.70
N THR A 549 16.97 -10.51 -19.12
CA THR A 549 16.44 -11.81 -18.72
C THR A 549 16.49 -11.89 -17.21
N LEU A 550 15.30 -11.82 -16.60
CA LEU A 550 15.09 -12.08 -15.18
C LEU A 550 14.71 -13.55 -15.01
N GLN A 551 15.49 -14.29 -14.22
CA GLN A 551 15.02 -15.40 -13.40
C GLN A 551 15.65 -15.30 -12.02
#